data_AF-A0A917IA43-F1
#
_entry.id   AF-A0A917IA43-F1
#
_cell.length_a   1.000
_cell.length_b   1.000
_cell.length_c   1.000
_cell.angle_alpha   90.00
_cell.angle_beta   90.00
_cell.angle_gamma   90.00
#
_symmetry.space_group_name_H-M   'P 1'
#
loop_
_entity.id
_entity.type
_entity.pdbx_description
1 polymer ?
#
loop_
_entity_poly.entity_id
_entity_poly.type
_entity_poly.pdbx_seq_one_letter_code
_entity_poly.pdbx_strand_id
1 'polypeptide(L)'
;MRRFARALTGNQRIGDVYVQATLESIVSDPSRIDLNGDVRIALYRLLLEVWRSVPINAQVDPGLPAVELGAQRSLDAMTPRSRIAFLLRSLEGFSTAEVAQTLDCSLGEAQALLDAAGRELADQIKTDVLIIEDEPLIALDLQSLVEDLGHRVVDVARTHKEAVASIRRLWLPFRNFVRA
;
A
#
# COMPACT_ATOMS: atom_id res chain seq x y z
N MET A 1 9.22 -6.21 5.88
CA MET A 1 8.10 -7.17 6.01
C MET A 1 6.85 -6.60 6.67
N ARG A 2 6.86 -6.13 7.94
CA ARG A 2 5.66 -5.52 8.58
C ARG A 2 5.06 -4.38 7.75
N ARG A 3 5.89 -3.45 7.29
CA ARG A 3 5.46 -2.34 6.41
C ARG A 3 4.67 -2.83 5.19
N PHE A 4 5.21 -3.81 4.46
CA PHE A 4 4.55 -4.46 3.34
C PHE A 4 3.21 -5.10 3.73
N ALA A 5 3.17 -5.92 4.78
CA ALA A 5 1.95 -6.61 5.20
C ALA A 5 0.84 -5.63 5.60
N ARG A 6 1.19 -4.48 6.20
CA ARG A 6 0.26 -3.41 6.54
C ARG A 6 -0.26 -2.68 5.30
N ALA A 7 0.60 -2.41 4.32
CA ALA A 7 0.20 -1.83 3.05
C ALA A 7 -0.71 -2.78 2.25
N LEU A 8 -0.43 -4.08 2.29
CA LEU A 8 -1.23 -5.12 1.64
C LEU A 8 -2.63 -5.24 2.24
N THR A 9 -2.74 -5.16 3.58
CA THR A 9 -4.00 -5.39 4.31
C THR A 9 -4.76 -4.12 4.64
N GLY A 10 -4.17 -2.93 4.44
CA GLY A 10 -4.73 -1.66 4.87
C GLY A 10 -4.83 -1.49 6.40
N ASN A 11 -4.39 -2.45 7.20
CA ASN A 11 -4.61 -2.46 8.65
C ASN A 11 -3.36 -2.91 9.40
N GLN A 12 -2.92 -2.08 10.35
CA GLN A 12 -1.73 -2.36 11.16
C GLN A 12 -1.79 -3.71 11.88
N ARG A 13 -2.92 -3.97 12.57
CA ARG A 13 -3.10 -5.17 13.39
C ARG A 13 -3.14 -6.42 12.52
N ILE A 14 -3.90 -6.39 11.43
CA ILE A 14 -4.04 -7.52 10.52
C ILE A 14 -2.71 -7.83 9.84
N GLY A 15 -1.99 -6.82 9.36
CA GLY A 15 -0.65 -6.99 8.77
C GLY A 15 0.35 -7.62 9.74
N ASP A 16 0.35 -7.18 11.01
CA ASP A 16 1.24 -7.74 12.03
C ASP A 16 0.89 -9.20 12.36
N VAL A 17 -0.40 -9.59 12.33
CA VAL A 17 -0.85 -10.98 12.50
C VAL A 17 -0.31 -11.89 11.38
N TYR A 18 -0.35 -11.47 10.11
CA TYR A 18 0.21 -12.26 9.02
C TYR A 18 1.73 -12.45 9.15
N VAL A 19 2.43 -11.40 9.57
CA VAL A 19 3.88 -11.48 9.83
C VAL A 19 4.17 -12.45 10.97
N GLN A 20 3.40 -12.39 12.06
CA GLN A 20 3.55 -13.33 13.17
C GLN A 20 3.32 -14.77 12.73
N ALA A 21 2.21 -15.06 12.05
CA ALA A 21 1.88 -16.39 11.56
C ALA A 21 2.96 -16.94 10.60
N THR A 22 3.54 -16.07 9.77
CA THR A 22 4.67 -16.42 8.88
C THR A 22 5.89 -16.89 9.69
N LEU A 23 6.25 -16.13 10.74
CA LEU A 23 7.40 -16.48 11.59
C LEU A 23 7.13 -17.74 12.43
N GLU A 24 5.91 -17.90 12.97
CA GLU A 24 5.49 -19.10 13.70
C GLU A 24 5.53 -20.35 12.81
N SER A 25 5.19 -20.21 11.52
CA SER A 25 5.32 -21.29 10.54
C SER A 25 6.78 -21.70 10.33
N ILE A 26 7.72 -20.76 10.32
CA ILE A 26 9.16 -21.06 10.19
C ILE A 26 9.69 -21.73 11.45
N VAL A 27 9.28 -21.25 12.63
CA VAL A 27 9.70 -21.84 13.91
C VAL A 27 9.19 -23.28 14.04
N SER A 28 7.97 -23.52 13.58
CA SER A 28 7.32 -24.84 13.63
C SER A 28 7.88 -25.81 12.59
N ASP A 29 8.25 -25.32 11.40
CA ASP A 29 8.88 -26.11 10.35
C ASP A 29 9.94 -25.26 9.60
N PRO A 30 11.22 -25.34 10.03
CA PRO A 30 12.31 -24.60 9.42
C PRO A 30 12.58 -24.98 7.96
N SER A 31 12.10 -26.13 7.49
CA SER A 31 12.31 -26.58 6.10
C SER A 31 11.47 -25.80 5.08
N ARG A 32 10.47 -25.04 5.55
CA ARG A 32 9.59 -24.21 4.71
C ARG A 32 10.29 -22.99 4.09
N ILE A 33 11.46 -22.63 4.60
CA ILE A 33 12.26 -21.54 4.04
C ILE A 33 13.55 -22.09 3.46
N ASP A 34 13.74 -21.90 2.16
CA ASP A 34 15.02 -22.21 1.53
C ASP A 34 16.01 -21.08 1.83
N LEU A 35 17.01 -21.39 2.65
CA LEU A 35 18.08 -20.45 3.02
C LEU A 35 19.27 -20.49 2.03
N ASN A 36 19.25 -21.39 1.06
CA ASN A 36 20.32 -21.48 0.05
C ASN A 36 20.14 -20.45 -1.08
N GLY A 37 18.93 -19.92 -1.25
CA GLY A 37 18.61 -18.85 -2.18
C GLY A 37 18.59 -17.47 -1.52
N ASP A 38 17.94 -16.51 -2.18
CA ASP A 38 17.69 -15.20 -1.58
C ASP A 38 16.64 -15.33 -0.46
N VAL A 39 17.12 -15.29 0.79
CA VAL A 39 16.30 -15.33 2.00
C VAL A 39 15.20 -14.28 2.01
N ARG A 40 15.46 -13.10 1.43
CA ARG A 40 14.47 -12.03 1.33
C ARG A 40 13.31 -12.48 0.46
N ILE A 41 13.57 -13.02 -0.73
CA ILE A 41 12.53 -13.52 -1.63
C ILE A 41 11.76 -14.67 -0.95
N ALA A 42 12.47 -15.60 -0.32
CA ALA A 42 11.85 -16.74 0.38
C ALA A 42 10.88 -16.29 1.49
N LEU A 43 11.25 -15.29 2.29
CA LEU A 43 10.39 -14.72 3.33
C LEU A 43 9.10 -14.11 2.76
N TYR A 44 9.19 -13.33 1.67
CA TYR A 44 8.01 -12.71 1.07
C TYR A 44 7.13 -13.74 0.35
N ARG A 45 7.71 -14.78 -0.25
CA ARG A 45 6.95 -15.92 -0.80
C ARG A 45 6.12 -16.60 0.28
N LEU A 46 6.74 -16.92 1.43
CA LEU A 46 6.05 -17.57 2.55
C LEU A 46 4.97 -16.67 3.16
N LEU A 47 5.24 -15.37 3.32
CA LEU A 47 4.23 -14.41 3.77
C LEU A 47 3.01 -14.39 2.84
N LEU A 48 3.23 -14.36 1.53
CA LEU A 48 2.16 -14.36 0.54
C LEU A 48 1.42 -15.71 0.47
N GLU A 49 2.09 -16.82 0.79
CA GLU A 49 1.45 -18.13 0.96
C GLU A 49 0.50 -18.13 2.16
N VAL A 50 0.98 -17.68 3.33
CA VAL A 50 0.18 -17.54 4.56
C VAL A 50 -0.98 -16.56 4.37
N TRP A 51 -0.77 -15.49 3.62
CA TRP A 51 -1.85 -14.55 3.30
C TRP A 51 -2.90 -15.21 2.39
N ARG A 52 -2.50 -15.96 1.35
CA ARG A 52 -3.42 -16.63 0.42
C ARG A 52 -4.19 -17.79 1.05
N SER A 53 -3.68 -18.40 2.12
CA SER A 53 -4.34 -19.54 2.77
C SER A 53 -5.61 -19.16 3.53
N VAL A 54 -5.84 -17.87 3.81
CA VAL A 54 -7.07 -17.39 4.43
C VAL A 54 -8.17 -17.21 3.36
N PRO A 55 -9.31 -17.92 3.44
CA PRO A 55 -10.33 -17.92 2.38
C PRO A 55 -10.89 -16.55 2.01
N ILE A 56 -10.97 -15.62 2.98
CA ILE A 56 -11.43 -14.25 2.73
C ILE A 56 -10.49 -13.47 1.79
N ASN A 57 -9.20 -13.84 1.75
CA ASN A 57 -8.22 -13.24 0.85
C ASN A 57 -8.22 -13.91 -0.53
N ALA A 58 -8.72 -15.14 -0.64
CA ALA A 58 -8.92 -15.84 -1.90
C ALA A 58 -10.14 -15.30 -2.68
N GLN A 59 -11.10 -14.67 -1.97
CA GLN A 59 -12.32 -14.08 -2.52
C GLN A 59 -12.30 -12.54 -2.56
N VAL A 60 -11.13 -11.91 -2.71
CA VAL A 60 -11.07 -10.44 -2.87
C VAL A 60 -11.61 -10.05 -4.25
N ASP A 61 -12.94 -10.07 -4.34
CA ASP A 61 -13.78 -9.38 -5.31
C ASP A 61 -13.83 -7.88 -4.90
N PRO A 62 -13.89 -6.94 -5.86
CA PRO A 62 -13.76 -5.52 -5.60
C PRO A 62 -15.08 -4.98 -5.01
N GLY A 63 -15.19 -4.86 -3.69
CA GLY A 63 -16.45 -4.34 -3.14
C GLY A 63 -16.61 -4.05 -1.66
N LEU A 64 -15.64 -4.33 -0.79
CA LEU A 64 -15.78 -3.98 0.63
C LEU A 64 -15.05 -2.68 0.96
N PRO A 65 -15.76 -1.62 1.41
CA PRO A 65 -15.12 -0.36 1.77
C PRO A 65 -14.37 -0.52 3.09
N ALA A 66 -13.03 -0.50 3.04
CA ALA A 66 -12.23 -0.25 4.23
C ALA A 66 -12.33 1.24 4.59
N VAL A 67 -12.63 1.53 5.86
CA VAL A 67 -12.74 2.90 6.37
C VAL A 67 -11.35 3.56 6.45
N GLU A 68 -11.12 4.41 5.44
CA GLU A 68 -10.48 5.75 5.45
C GLU A 68 -9.00 5.94 5.79
N LEU A 69 -8.14 5.80 4.77
CA LEU A 69 -7.01 6.69 4.45
C LEU A 69 -6.93 6.82 2.91
N GLY A 70 -6.74 8.03 2.36
CA GLY A 70 -6.81 8.29 0.91
C GLY A 70 -5.91 7.39 0.04
N ALA A 71 -4.69 7.08 0.51
CA ALA A 71 -3.76 6.18 -0.17
C ALA A 71 -4.21 4.69 -0.17
N GLN A 72 -5.11 4.29 0.74
CA GLN A 72 -5.63 2.93 0.78
C GLN A 72 -6.76 2.72 -0.23
N ARG A 73 -7.60 3.75 -0.45
CA ARG A 73 -8.57 3.74 -1.58
C ARG A 73 -7.86 3.52 -2.91
N SER A 74 -6.65 4.05 -3.03
CA SER A 74 -5.79 3.88 -4.19
C SER A 74 -5.22 2.48 -4.38
N LEU A 75 -5.09 1.69 -3.33
CA LEU A 75 -4.69 0.30 -3.48
C LEU A 75 -5.92 -0.58 -3.70
N ASP A 76 -7.06 -0.23 -3.09
CA ASP A 76 -8.31 -1.00 -3.13
C ASP A 76 -8.95 -1.13 -4.52
N ALA A 77 -8.71 -0.17 -5.42
CA ALA A 77 -9.15 -0.28 -6.80
C ALA A 77 -8.28 -1.23 -7.66
N MET A 78 -7.10 -1.61 -7.18
CA MET A 78 -6.19 -2.49 -7.92
C MET A 78 -6.55 -3.96 -7.74
N THR A 79 -6.31 -4.76 -8.78
CA THR A 79 -6.42 -6.22 -8.61
C THR A 79 -5.40 -6.68 -7.56
N PRO A 80 -5.73 -7.72 -6.74
CA PRO A 80 -4.86 -8.15 -5.66
C PRO A 80 -3.43 -8.48 -6.12
N ARG A 81 -3.27 -9.07 -7.31
CA ARG A 81 -1.97 -9.46 -7.84
C ARG A 81 -1.15 -8.26 -8.35
N SER A 82 -1.78 -7.30 -9.03
CA SER A 82 -1.15 -6.03 -9.44
C SER A 82 -0.69 -5.22 -8.21
N ARG A 83 -1.53 -5.14 -7.17
CA ARG A 83 -1.19 -4.48 -5.90
C ARG A 83 0.04 -5.09 -5.24
N ILE A 84 0.10 -6.42 -5.15
CA ILE A 84 1.26 -7.11 -4.56
C ILE A 84 2.53 -6.82 -5.36
N ALA A 85 2.48 -6.92 -6.70
CA ALA A 85 3.62 -6.63 -7.57
C ALA A 85 4.13 -5.20 -7.38
N PHE A 86 3.20 -4.22 -7.35
CA PHE A 86 3.51 -2.82 -7.12
C PHE A 86 4.15 -2.58 -5.74
N LEU A 87 3.60 -3.17 -4.67
CA LEU A 87 4.15 -3.01 -3.33
C LEU A 87 5.55 -3.65 -3.23
N LEU A 88 5.79 -4.81 -3.83
CA LEU A 88 7.13 -5.42 -3.85
C LEU A 88 8.15 -4.52 -4.55
N ARG A 89 7.77 -3.91 -5.68
CA ARG A 89 8.63 -2.99 -6.43
C ARG A 89 8.82 -1.65 -5.72
N SER A 90 7.75 -0.92 -5.47
CA SER A 90 7.79 0.49 -5.05
C SER A 90 8.08 0.64 -3.56
N LEU A 91 7.54 -0.25 -2.73
CA LEU A 91 7.71 -0.16 -1.28
C LEU A 91 8.94 -0.94 -0.83
N GLU A 92 9.10 -2.18 -1.32
CA GLU A 92 10.19 -3.06 -0.89
C GLU A 92 11.43 -2.96 -1.79
N GLY A 93 11.37 -2.30 -2.94
CA GLY A 93 12.55 -2.07 -3.79
C GLY A 93 13.02 -3.29 -4.56
N PHE A 94 12.13 -4.26 -4.82
CA PHE A 94 12.46 -5.47 -5.58
C PHE A 94 12.59 -5.13 -7.08
N SER A 95 13.60 -5.66 -7.76
CA SER A 95 13.73 -5.65 -9.22
C SER A 95 12.61 -6.45 -9.89
N THR A 96 12.40 -6.31 -11.21
CA THR A 96 11.29 -7.02 -11.88
C THR A 96 11.50 -8.52 -11.83
N ALA A 97 12.77 -8.94 -11.90
CA ALA A 97 13.15 -10.34 -11.76
C ALA A 97 12.86 -10.87 -10.34
N GLU A 98 13.16 -10.08 -9.30
CA GLU A 98 12.86 -10.46 -7.91
C GLU A 98 11.35 -10.48 -7.65
N VAL A 99 10.57 -9.58 -8.25
CA VAL A 99 9.10 -9.63 -8.21
C VAL A 99 8.60 -10.91 -8.87
N ALA A 100 9.10 -11.24 -10.06
CA ALA A 100 8.74 -12.47 -10.77
C ALA A 100 9.05 -13.73 -9.94
N GLN A 101 10.26 -13.77 -9.36
CA GLN A 101 10.66 -14.82 -8.43
C GLN A 101 9.79 -14.86 -7.18
N THR A 102 9.35 -13.72 -6.64
CA THR A 102 8.49 -13.70 -5.45
C THR A 102 7.05 -14.14 -5.74
N LEU A 103 6.54 -13.82 -6.94
CA LEU A 103 5.18 -14.13 -7.35
C LEU A 103 5.02 -15.46 -8.06
N ASP A 104 6.13 -16.17 -8.26
CA ASP A 104 6.19 -17.44 -8.98
C ASP A 104 5.60 -17.34 -10.39
N CYS A 105 6.06 -16.35 -11.14
CA CYS A 105 5.65 -16.08 -12.52
C CYS A 105 6.84 -15.74 -13.41
N SER A 106 6.59 -15.65 -14.72
CA SER A 106 7.59 -15.21 -15.69
C SER A 106 7.90 -13.71 -15.55
N LEU A 107 9.07 -13.30 -16.05
CA LEU A 107 9.45 -11.88 -16.08
C LEU A 107 8.44 -11.01 -16.85
N GLY A 108 7.90 -11.54 -17.95
CA GLY A 108 6.88 -10.86 -18.75
C GLY A 108 5.56 -10.67 -18.01
N GLU A 109 5.11 -11.68 -17.26
CA GLU A 109 3.92 -11.56 -16.40
C GLU A 109 4.13 -10.56 -15.27
N ALA A 110 5.31 -10.57 -14.62
CA ALA A 110 5.63 -9.58 -13.60
C ALA A 110 5.62 -8.15 -14.15
N GLN A 111 6.16 -7.94 -15.36
CA GLN A 111 6.10 -6.64 -16.02
C GLN A 111 4.65 -6.24 -16.32
N ALA A 112 3.83 -7.15 -16.85
CA ALA A 112 2.42 -6.90 -17.12
C ALA A 112 1.63 -6.53 -15.86
N LEU A 113 1.92 -7.16 -14.71
CA LEU A 113 1.32 -6.82 -13.41
C LEU A 113 1.72 -5.42 -12.93
N LEU A 114 2.99 -5.03 -13.14
CA LEU A 114 3.46 -3.68 -12.80
C LEU A 114 2.84 -2.61 -13.72
N ASP A 115 2.67 -2.91 -15.00
CA ASP A 115 2.03 -1.99 -15.96
C ASP A 115 0.53 -1.88 -15.71
N ALA A 116 -0.14 -2.98 -15.35
CA ALA A 116 -1.53 -2.97 -14.91
C ALA A 116 -1.69 -2.15 -13.63
N ALA A 117 -0.82 -2.35 -12.64
CA ALA A 117 -0.78 -1.56 -11.43
C ALA A 117 -0.65 -0.05 -11.70
N GLY A 118 0.26 0.35 -12.59
CA GLY A 118 0.44 1.75 -12.96
C GLY A 118 -0.82 2.36 -13.58
N ARG A 119 -1.51 1.61 -14.45
CA ARG A 119 -2.79 2.05 -15.06
C ARG A 119 -3.92 2.14 -14.03
N GLU A 120 -4.08 1.11 -13.20
CA GLU A 120 -5.09 1.07 -12.14
C GLU A 120 -4.91 2.20 -11.10
N LEU A 121 -3.66 2.64 -10.88
CA LEU A 121 -3.33 3.79 -10.05
C LEU A 121 -3.60 5.12 -10.77
N ALA A 122 -3.24 5.21 -12.06
CA ALA A 122 -3.47 6.41 -12.87
C ALA A 122 -4.97 6.70 -13.12
N ASP A 123 -5.80 5.65 -13.18
CA ASP A 123 -7.26 5.75 -13.31
C ASP A 123 -7.95 6.29 -12.05
N GLN A 124 -7.19 6.60 -11.00
CA GLN A 124 -7.76 7.09 -9.76
C GLN A 124 -7.98 8.59 -9.74
N ILE A 125 -9.06 8.92 -9.05
CA ILE A 125 -9.57 10.26 -8.91
C ILE A 125 -8.54 11.09 -8.14
N LYS A 126 -8.11 12.20 -8.75
CA LYS A 126 -7.33 13.26 -8.11
C LYS A 126 -8.00 13.62 -6.78
N THR A 127 -7.25 13.51 -5.68
CA THR A 127 -7.73 13.86 -4.35
C THR A 127 -7.05 15.13 -3.88
N ASP A 128 -7.74 15.83 -2.98
CA ASP A 128 -7.17 16.89 -2.18
C ASP A 128 -6.31 16.27 -1.06
N VAL A 129 -5.09 16.81 -0.85
CA VAL A 129 -4.09 16.32 0.12
C VAL A 129 -3.67 17.45 1.05
N LEU A 130 -3.75 17.21 2.36
CA LEU A 130 -3.20 18.08 3.40
C LEU A 130 -1.84 17.52 3.85
N ILE A 131 -0.78 18.30 3.73
CA ILE A 131 0.56 17.92 4.22
C ILE A 131 0.73 18.47 5.64
N ILE A 132 1.22 17.63 6.56
CA ILE A 132 1.54 18.01 7.94
C ILE A 132 3.02 17.69 8.17
N GLU A 133 3.88 18.69 8.02
CA GLU A 133 5.34 18.55 8.06
C GLU A 133 5.94 19.87 8.57
N ASP A 134 6.78 19.81 9.60
CA ASP A 134 7.39 20.99 10.22
C ASP A 134 8.69 21.43 9.54
N GLU A 135 9.36 20.51 8.83
CA GLU A 135 10.58 20.78 8.05
C GLU A 135 10.26 21.37 6.66
N PRO A 136 10.68 22.62 6.35
CA PRO A 136 10.27 23.29 5.11
C PRO A 136 10.74 22.62 3.81
N LEU A 137 11.93 22.01 3.81
CA LEU A 137 12.47 21.33 2.62
C LEU A 137 11.74 20.01 2.36
N ILE A 138 11.50 19.21 3.40
CA ILE A 138 10.74 17.96 3.29
C ILE A 138 9.30 18.26 2.84
N ALA A 139 8.68 19.30 3.38
CA ALA A 139 7.33 19.72 2.98
C ALA A 139 7.25 20.09 1.49
N LEU A 140 8.26 20.79 0.97
CA LEU A 140 8.35 21.17 -0.45
C LEU A 140 8.55 19.96 -1.36
N ASP A 141 9.41 19.02 -0.95
CA ASP A 141 9.65 17.77 -1.68
C ASP A 141 8.37 16.91 -1.74
N LEU A 142 7.68 16.76 -0.60
CA LEU A 142 6.41 16.06 -0.52
C LEU A 142 5.32 16.73 -1.38
N GLN A 143 5.25 18.07 -1.37
CA GLN A 143 4.31 18.81 -2.21
C GLN A 143 4.55 18.51 -3.70
N SER A 144 5.81 18.58 -4.14
CA SER A 144 6.19 18.31 -5.54
C SER A 144 5.82 16.88 -5.94
N LEU A 145 6.14 15.89 -5.09
CA LEU A 145 5.77 14.48 -5.33
C LEU A 145 4.26 14.28 -5.44
N VAL A 146 3.48 14.92 -4.57
CA VAL A 146 2.01 14.79 -4.56
C VAL A 146 1.39 15.44 -5.80
N GLU A 147 1.90 16.60 -6.22
CA GLU A 147 1.43 17.30 -7.42
C GLU A 147 1.82 16.57 -8.71
N ASP A 148 3.03 16.00 -8.79
CA ASP A 148 3.48 15.16 -9.91
C ASP A 148 2.63 13.89 -10.09
N LEU A 149 2.13 13.33 -8.97
CA LEU A 149 1.16 12.23 -8.97
C LEU A 149 -0.26 12.67 -9.37
N GLY A 150 -0.46 13.96 -9.66
CA GLY A 150 -1.73 14.52 -10.15
C GLY A 150 -2.72 14.88 -9.05
N HIS A 151 -2.35 14.78 -7.78
CA HIS A 151 -3.17 15.21 -6.65
C HIS A 151 -3.05 16.72 -6.43
N ARG A 152 -3.97 17.28 -5.64
CA ARG A 152 -3.96 18.71 -5.31
C ARG A 152 -3.59 18.91 -3.84
N VAL A 153 -2.49 19.60 -3.58
CA VAL A 153 -2.15 20.00 -2.20
C VAL A 153 -3.03 21.18 -1.80
N VAL A 154 -3.86 21.00 -0.77
CA VAL A 154 -4.82 22.03 -0.33
C VAL A 154 -4.30 22.93 0.77
N ASP A 155 -3.35 22.44 1.56
CA ASP A 155 -2.66 23.22 2.59
C ASP A 155 -1.40 22.47 3.07
N VAL A 156 -0.48 23.20 3.69
CA VAL A 156 0.73 22.66 4.34
C VAL A 156 0.80 23.20 5.76
N ALA A 157 0.54 22.33 6.74
CA ALA A 157 0.55 22.67 8.15
C ALA A 157 1.88 22.25 8.80
N ARG A 158 2.47 23.12 9.63
CA ARG A 158 3.73 22.85 10.35
C ARG A 158 3.51 22.52 11.81
N THR A 159 2.30 22.72 12.32
CA THR A 159 1.94 22.41 13.70
C THR A 159 0.61 21.69 13.80
N HIS A 160 0.41 20.98 14.91
CA HIS A 160 -0.89 20.37 15.23
C HIS A 160 -2.05 21.37 15.17
N LYS A 161 -1.84 22.60 15.69
CA LYS A 161 -2.88 23.65 15.69
C LYS A 161 -3.24 24.09 14.28
N GLU A 162 -2.24 24.27 13.41
CA GLU A 162 -2.44 24.61 12.00
C GLU A 162 -3.20 23.50 11.27
N ALA A 163 -2.78 22.24 11.43
CA ALA A 163 -3.43 21.10 10.78
C ALA A 163 -4.92 21.01 11.14
N VAL A 164 -5.26 21.16 12.42
CA VAL A 164 -6.66 21.17 12.88
C VAL A 164 -7.43 22.36 12.31
N ALA A 165 -6.81 23.54 12.23
CA ALA A 165 -7.44 24.73 11.64
C ALA A 165 -7.69 24.56 10.14
N SER A 166 -6.74 24.00 9.40
CA SER A 166 -6.85 23.69 7.97
C SER A 166 -7.98 22.70 7.70
N ILE A 167 -8.04 21.59 8.45
CA ILE A 167 -9.14 20.61 8.33
C ILE A 167 -10.49 21.29 8.61
N ARG A 168 -10.61 22.09 9.68
CA ARG A 168 -11.87 22.80 9.97
C ARG A 168 -12.30 23.69 8.81
N ARG A 169 -11.36 24.44 8.22
CA ARG A 169 -11.62 25.33 7.08
C ARG A 169 -12.08 24.56 5.84
N LEU A 170 -11.44 23.42 5.56
CA LEU A 170 -11.69 22.59 4.38
C LEU A 170 -12.99 21.76 4.51
N TRP A 171 -13.37 21.34 5.72
CA TRP A 171 -14.55 20.50 5.98
C TRP A 171 -15.85 21.26 6.26
N LEU A 172 -15.77 22.53 6.69
CA LEU A 172 -16.96 23.36 6.95
C LEU A 172 -17.92 23.50 5.74
N PRO A 173 -17.46 23.63 4.49
CA PRO A 173 -18.34 23.67 3.31
C PRO A 173 -19.07 22.34 3.04
N PHE A 174 -18.39 21.20 3.25
CA PHE A 174 -18.94 19.86 2.99
C PHE A 174 -20.12 19.49 3.90
N ARG A 175 -20.10 19.96 5.15
CA ARG A 175 -21.18 19.71 6.13
C ARG A 175 -22.52 20.35 5.76
N ASN A 176 -22.49 21.43 4.98
CA ASN A 176 -23.71 22.12 4.54
C ASN A 176 -24.36 21.45 3.33
N PHE A 177 -23.61 20.64 2.58
CA PHE A 177 -24.11 19.92 1.40
C PHE A 177 -24.83 18.61 1.75
N VAL A 178 -24.46 17.93 2.84
CA VAL A 178 -25.08 16.66 3.27
C VAL A 178 -26.36 16.88 4.11
N ARG A 179 -26.69 18.13 4.46
CA ARG A 179 -27.87 18.50 5.25
C ARG A 179 -28.99 19.18 4.44
N ALA A 180 -28.84 19.30 3.13
CA ALA A 180 -29.87 19.79 2.19
C ALA A 180 -30.39 18.62 1.36
#